data_AF-A2E8I1-F1
#
_entry.id   AF-A2E8I1-F1
#
_cell.length_a   1.000
_cell.length_b   1.000
_cell.length_c   1.000
_cell.angle_alpha   90.00
_cell.angle_beta   90.00
_cell.angle_gamma   90.00
#
_symmetry.space_group_name_H-M   'P 1'
#
loop_
_entity.id
_entity.type
_entity.pdbx_description
1 polymer ?
#
loop_
_entity_poly.entity_id
_entity_poly.type
_entity_poly.pdbx_seq_one_letter_code
_entity_poly.pdbx_strand_id
1 'polypeptide(L)'
;MSRDAFEKYRGERRHDSFANSTLKLIHRCASDKNMIFNLSKLSSRLGFHQRRFYDVINVLNTIGYCTKLDSSRLQWNGVSNVKDAISKLIMNYHLLDKHSSIESILPSDGTVSISRITESFLMLFIYLGSQSLNIKETSMLLAMHSGRSKTTLCKLYQIAQILEVAGVLSRTAQISEIKMNDPFFIKIQVNEEDQKDPLNLPFLLNRPFQNLPQHPLNLRRMEFRKCILNIKSVDSPIKQ
;
A
#
# COMPACT_ATOMS: atom_id res chain seq x y z
N MET A 1 26.81 1.83 9.79
CA MET A 1 25.77 0.92 10.33
C MET A 1 25.96 -0.45 9.68
N SER A 2 26.38 -1.46 10.44
CA SER A 2 26.95 -2.72 9.93
C SER A 2 25.88 -3.71 9.44
N ARG A 3 26.24 -4.50 8.42
CA ARG A 3 25.44 -5.57 7.78
C ARG A 3 24.84 -6.58 8.78
N ASP A 4 25.48 -6.77 9.92
CA ASP A 4 25.13 -7.82 10.89
C ASP A 4 23.84 -7.55 11.68
N ALA A 5 23.41 -6.30 11.81
CA ALA A 5 22.15 -5.96 12.50
C ALA A 5 20.92 -6.35 11.67
N PHE A 6 21.06 -6.46 10.35
CA PHE A 6 19.99 -6.82 9.43
C PHE A 6 19.73 -8.33 9.37
N GLU A 7 20.76 -9.16 9.63
CA GLU A 7 20.62 -10.62 9.63
C GLU A 7 20.05 -11.17 10.94
N LYS A 8 20.31 -10.50 12.08
CA LYS A 8 19.92 -11.01 13.40
C LYS A 8 18.41 -10.92 13.70
N TYR A 9 17.68 -10.02 13.04
CA TYR A 9 16.21 -9.92 13.16
C TYR A 9 15.43 -10.92 12.29
N ARG A 10 16.13 -11.76 11.51
CA ARG A 10 15.53 -12.73 10.58
C ARG A 10 15.41 -14.15 11.17
N GLY A 11 15.79 -14.33 12.43
CA GLY A 11 15.67 -15.60 13.15
C GLY A 11 14.21 -16.02 13.34
N GLU A 12 13.89 -17.21 12.84
CA GLU A 12 12.68 -17.99 13.16
C GLU A 12 11.34 -17.52 12.57
N ARG A 13 11.32 -17.18 11.29
CA ARG A 13 10.14 -17.55 10.48
C ARG A 13 10.56 -18.60 9.47
N ARG A 14 9.84 -19.72 9.49
CA ARG A 14 9.90 -20.80 8.50
C ARG A 14 10.17 -20.20 7.12
N HIS A 15 11.10 -20.82 6.41
CA HIS A 15 11.54 -20.47 5.07
C HIS A 15 10.32 -20.33 4.13
N ASP A 16 9.70 -19.14 4.08
CA ASP A 16 8.52 -18.89 3.25
C ASP A 16 8.98 -18.96 1.80
N SER A 17 8.75 -20.12 1.18
CA SER A 17 9.13 -20.41 -0.20
C SER A 17 8.66 -19.29 -1.13
N PHE A 18 7.49 -18.69 -0.86
CA PHE A 18 6.95 -17.57 -1.62
C PHE A 18 7.77 -16.28 -1.46
N ALA A 19 8.02 -15.79 -0.24
CA ALA A 19 8.81 -14.58 -0.02
C ALA A 19 10.25 -14.73 -0.54
N ASN A 20 10.85 -15.89 -0.31
CA ASN A 20 12.19 -16.20 -0.81
C ASN A 20 12.23 -16.28 -2.34
N SER A 21 11.19 -16.81 -2.98
CA SER A 21 11.08 -16.83 -4.44
C SER A 21 10.88 -15.43 -5.02
N THR A 22 10.07 -14.59 -4.36
CA THR A 22 9.90 -13.17 -4.73
C THR A 22 11.21 -12.40 -4.57
N LEU A 23 11.97 -12.66 -3.51
CA LEU A 23 13.28 -12.04 -3.30
C LEU A 23 14.28 -12.46 -4.39
N LYS A 24 14.33 -13.76 -4.70
CA LYS A 24 15.17 -14.29 -5.79
C LYS A 24 14.80 -13.67 -7.14
N LEU A 25 13.51 -13.49 -7.41
CA LEU A 25 13.03 -12.81 -8.62
C LEU A 25 13.56 -11.38 -8.69
N ILE A 26 13.35 -10.57 -7.64
CA ILE A 26 13.76 -9.18 -7.61
C ILE A 26 15.28 -9.06 -7.75
N HIS A 27 16.05 -9.86 -7.00
CA HIS A 27 17.51 -9.86 -7.09
C HIS A 27 18.01 -10.27 -8.48
N ARG A 28 17.37 -11.27 -9.09
CA ARG A 28 17.72 -11.72 -10.44
C ARG A 28 17.46 -10.63 -11.47
N CYS A 29 16.29 -10.00 -11.43
CA CYS A 29 15.95 -8.91 -12.35
C CYS A 29 16.83 -7.68 -12.14
N ALA A 30 17.22 -7.38 -10.90
CA ALA A 30 18.11 -6.26 -10.58
C ALA A 30 19.58 -6.50 -10.98
N SER A 31 20.04 -7.76 -11.00
CA SER A 31 21.43 -8.10 -11.32
C SER A 31 21.67 -8.34 -12.82
N ASP A 32 20.63 -8.62 -13.59
CA ASP A 32 20.75 -8.88 -15.02
C ASP A 32 20.95 -7.55 -15.78
N LYS A 33 21.83 -7.53 -16.78
CA LYS A 33 21.99 -6.36 -17.66
C LYS A 33 20.80 -6.19 -18.60
N ASN A 34 20.09 -7.29 -18.87
CA ASN A 34 18.89 -7.27 -19.68
C ASN A 34 17.72 -6.69 -18.90
N MET A 35 17.11 -5.62 -19.41
CA MET A 35 15.92 -5.03 -18.81
C MET A 35 14.64 -5.77 -19.20
N ILE A 36 14.66 -6.59 -20.25
CA ILE A 36 13.47 -7.30 -20.75
C ILE A 36 13.58 -8.78 -20.46
N PHE A 37 12.53 -9.34 -19.86
CA PHE A 37 12.46 -10.73 -19.46
C PHE A 37 11.22 -11.44 -20.02
N ASN A 38 11.37 -12.73 -20.33
CA ASN A 38 10.26 -13.60 -20.66
C ASN A 38 9.67 -14.23 -19.38
N LEU A 39 8.37 -14.02 -19.13
CA LEU A 39 7.66 -14.44 -17.94
C LEU A 39 7.65 -15.96 -17.76
N SER A 40 7.38 -16.73 -18.82
CA SER A 40 7.34 -18.20 -18.76
C SER A 40 8.72 -18.78 -18.44
N LYS A 41 9.77 -18.22 -19.04
CA LYS A 41 11.16 -18.63 -18.81
C LYS A 41 11.66 -18.24 -17.41
N LEU A 42 11.23 -17.10 -16.89
CA LEU A 42 11.53 -16.69 -15.51
C LEU A 42 10.82 -17.60 -14.49
N SER A 43 9.53 -17.86 -14.68
CA SER A 43 8.73 -18.68 -13.78
C SER A 43 9.28 -20.11 -13.68
N SER A 44 9.64 -20.73 -14.81
CA SER A 44 10.18 -22.09 -14.84
C SER A 44 11.55 -22.19 -14.17
N ARG A 45 12.44 -21.22 -14.43
CA ARG A 45 13.78 -21.19 -13.83
C ARG A 45 13.78 -20.98 -12.33
N LEU A 46 12.83 -20.20 -11.82
CA LEU A 46 12.71 -19.92 -10.38
C LEU A 46 11.91 -20.99 -9.63
N GLY A 47 11.34 -21.99 -10.32
CA GLY A 47 10.47 -23.00 -9.71
C GLY A 47 9.17 -22.40 -9.16
N PHE A 48 8.74 -21.26 -9.70
CA PHE A 48 7.59 -20.51 -9.18
C PHE A 48 6.30 -21.07 -9.79
N HIS A 49 5.29 -21.35 -8.96
CA HIS A 49 3.95 -21.68 -9.47
C HIS A 49 3.39 -20.51 -10.31
N GLN A 50 3.06 -20.76 -11.58
CA GLN A 50 2.67 -19.72 -12.54
C GLN A 50 1.58 -18.79 -12.01
N ARG A 51 0.52 -19.33 -11.40
CA ARG A 51 -0.57 -18.51 -10.85
C ARG A 51 -0.07 -17.47 -9.84
N ARG A 52 0.83 -17.86 -8.94
CA ARG A 52 1.38 -17.00 -7.89
C ARG A 52 2.44 -16.05 -8.43
N PHE A 53 3.18 -16.47 -9.46
CA PHE A 53 4.14 -15.61 -10.16
C PHE A 53 3.43 -14.39 -10.78
N TYR A 54 2.28 -14.60 -11.43
CA TYR A 54 1.50 -13.49 -11.99
C TYR A 54 0.94 -12.55 -10.90
N ASP A 55 0.57 -13.06 -9.73
CA ASP A 55 0.19 -12.17 -8.61
C ASP A 55 1.36 -11.23 -8.23
N VAL A 56 2.58 -11.76 -8.13
CA VAL A 56 3.78 -10.96 -7.85
C VAL A 56 4.03 -9.93 -8.95
N ILE A 57 4.03 -10.35 -10.22
CA ILE A 57 4.25 -9.45 -11.35
C ILE A 57 3.18 -8.36 -11.42
N ASN A 58 1.91 -8.68 -11.17
CA ASN A 58 0.83 -7.70 -11.17
C ASN A 58 1.02 -6.65 -10.06
N VAL A 59 1.43 -7.07 -8.86
CA VAL A 59 1.74 -6.14 -7.76
C VAL A 59 2.96 -5.29 -8.10
N LEU A 60 4.06 -5.89 -8.57
CA LEU A 60 5.27 -5.18 -8.97
C LEU A 60 5.03 -4.20 -10.13
N ASN A 61 4.15 -4.55 -11.07
CA ASN A 61 3.75 -3.70 -12.17
C ASN A 61 2.95 -2.49 -11.68
N THR A 62 1.97 -2.73 -10.79
CA THR A 62 1.15 -1.67 -10.19
C THR A 62 1.99 -0.64 -9.44
N ILE A 63 3.01 -1.07 -8.69
CA ILE A 63 3.88 -0.16 -7.93
C ILE A 63 4.98 0.48 -8.77
N GLY A 64 5.15 0.10 -10.04
CA GLY A 64 6.14 0.67 -10.95
C GLY A 64 7.53 0.02 -10.95
N TYR A 65 7.73 -1.12 -10.28
CA TYR A 65 9.00 -1.87 -10.35
C TYR A 65 9.29 -2.42 -11.75
N CYS A 66 8.23 -2.72 -12.49
CA CYS A 66 8.29 -3.26 -13.83
C CYS A 66 7.12 -2.76 -14.67
N THR A 67 7.25 -2.85 -15.98
CA THR A 67 6.17 -2.59 -16.93
C THR A 67 5.93 -3.83 -17.76
N LYS A 68 4.68 -4.32 -17.75
CA LYS A 68 4.28 -5.43 -18.61
C LYS A 68 4.18 -4.93 -20.05
N LEU A 69 5.02 -5.47 -20.93
CA LEU A 69 4.99 -5.16 -22.37
C LEU A 69 3.91 -5.99 -23.07
N ASP A 70 3.89 -7.29 -22.81
CA ASP A 70 2.93 -8.25 -23.40
C ASP A 70 2.52 -9.32 -22.38
N SER A 71 1.68 -10.27 -22.81
CA SER A 71 1.33 -11.47 -22.02
C SER A 71 2.55 -12.30 -21.61
N SER A 72 3.66 -12.24 -22.38
CA SER A 72 4.86 -13.05 -22.17
C SER A 72 6.11 -12.25 -21.80
N ARG A 73 6.11 -10.92 -21.94
CA ARG A 73 7.29 -10.07 -21.77
C ARG A 73 7.09 -9.00 -20.70
N LEU A 74 8.15 -8.78 -19.93
CA LEU A 74 8.22 -7.80 -18.84
C LEU A 74 9.47 -6.94 -18.99
N GLN A 75 9.33 -5.63 -18.81
CA GLN A 75 10.47 -4.73 -18.64
C GLN A 75 10.68 -4.41 -17.16
N TRP A 76 11.90 -4.55 -16.67
CA TRP A 76 12.30 -4.17 -15.32
C TRP A 76 12.76 -2.71 -15.30
N ASN A 77 12.11 -1.87 -14.50
CA ASN A 77 12.43 -0.45 -14.39
C ASN A 77 13.23 -0.15 -13.10
N GLY A 78 13.09 -1.00 -12.09
CA GLY A 78 13.77 -0.88 -10.80
C GLY A 78 13.05 0.02 -9.81
N VAL A 79 13.72 0.25 -8.67
CA VAL A 79 13.14 0.95 -7.50
C VAL A 79 12.93 2.44 -7.75
N SER A 80 13.74 3.06 -8.60
CA SER A 80 13.67 4.50 -8.91
C SER A 80 12.30 4.91 -9.44
N ASN A 81 11.72 4.09 -10.33
CA ASN A 81 10.43 4.35 -10.96
C ASN A 81 9.23 4.20 -10.01
N VAL A 82 9.42 3.63 -8.82
CA VAL A 82 8.34 3.46 -7.83
C VAL A 82 7.85 4.79 -7.31
N LYS A 83 8.75 5.74 -7.05
CA LYS A 83 8.37 7.09 -6.59
C LYS A 83 7.54 7.81 -7.63
N ASP A 84 7.95 7.73 -8.90
CA ASP A 84 7.24 8.36 -10.01
C ASP A 84 5.86 7.72 -10.22
N ALA A 85 5.75 6.40 -10.07
CA ALA A 85 4.47 5.70 -10.13
C ALA A 85 3.52 6.14 -9.00
N ILE A 86 4.02 6.27 -7.78
CA ILE A 86 3.22 6.77 -6.64
C ILE A 86 2.79 8.21 -6.89
N SER A 87 3.68 9.10 -7.36
CA SER A 87 3.34 10.48 -7.70
C SER A 87 2.26 10.55 -8.79
N LYS A 88 2.33 9.69 -9.82
CA LYS A 88 1.28 9.57 -10.84
C LYS A 88 -0.05 9.13 -10.25
N LEU A 89 -0.06 8.17 -9.33
CA LEU A 89 -1.29 7.76 -8.64
C LEU A 89 -1.91 8.92 -7.84
N ILE A 90 -1.09 9.71 -7.15
CA ILE A 90 -1.57 10.89 -6.41
C ILE A 90 -2.26 11.89 -7.34
N MET A 91 -1.63 12.18 -8.49
CA MET A 91 -2.16 13.11 -9.49
C MET A 91 -3.46 12.59 -10.13
N ASN A 92 -3.50 11.31 -10.49
CA ASN A 92 -4.65 10.70 -11.18
C ASN A 92 -5.90 10.65 -10.30
N TYR A 93 -5.73 10.44 -8.99
CA TYR A 93 -6.84 10.33 -8.03
C TYR A 93 -7.09 11.63 -7.26
N HIS A 94 -6.38 12.71 -7.60
CA HIS A 94 -6.54 14.02 -6.97
C HIS A 94 -6.48 13.95 -5.42
N LEU A 95 -5.60 13.10 -4.88
CA LEU A 95 -5.56 12.80 -3.43
C LEU A 95 -5.15 14.00 -2.56
N LEU A 96 -4.57 15.03 -3.17
CA LEU A 96 -4.17 16.28 -2.52
C LEU A 96 -5.34 17.27 -2.39
N ASP A 97 -6.46 17.05 -3.09
CA ASP A 97 -7.58 17.96 -3.06
C ASP A 97 -8.35 17.86 -1.73
N LYS A 98 -8.72 19.01 -1.18
CA LYS A 98 -9.43 19.14 0.12
C LYS A 98 -10.78 18.42 0.15
N HIS A 99 -11.40 18.18 -1.02
CA HIS A 99 -12.73 17.60 -1.18
C HIS A 99 -12.73 16.12 -1.59
N SER A 100 -11.57 15.45 -1.62
CA SER A 100 -11.53 14.03 -1.96
C SER A 100 -12.21 13.17 -0.88
N SER A 101 -13.30 12.50 -1.25
CA SER A 101 -13.99 11.51 -0.43
C SER A 101 -13.23 10.20 -0.39
N ILE A 102 -13.35 9.45 0.70
CA ILE A 102 -12.77 8.12 0.84
C ILE A 102 -13.24 7.15 -0.26
N GLU A 103 -14.46 7.35 -0.78
CA GLU A 103 -15.06 6.54 -1.84
C GLU A 103 -14.28 6.60 -3.16
N SER A 104 -13.55 7.69 -3.44
CA SER A 104 -12.77 7.81 -4.68
C SER A 104 -11.56 6.86 -4.70
N ILE A 105 -11.15 6.37 -3.54
CA ILE A 105 -10.03 5.43 -3.37
C ILE A 105 -10.51 3.98 -3.36
N LEU A 106 -11.79 3.76 -3.07
CA LEU A 106 -12.36 2.42 -2.96
C LEU A 106 -12.55 1.82 -4.36
N PRO A 107 -12.38 0.49 -4.50
CA PRO A 107 -12.68 -0.18 -5.74
C PRO A 107 -14.21 -0.19 -5.99
N SER A 108 -14.67 0.61 -6.95
CA SER A 108 -16.11 0.79 -7.26
C SER A 108 -16.76 -0.42 -7.92
N ASP A 109 -16.01 -1.23 -8.68
CA ASP A 109 -16.60 -2.19 -9.63
C ASP A 109 -16.90 -3.58 -9.06
N GLY A 110 -16.85 -3.78 -7.74
CA GLY A 110 -17.05 -5.10 -7.10
C GLY A 110 -16.00 -6.17 -7.46
N THR A 111 -15.13 -5.90 -8.44
CA THR A 111 -14.07 -6.79 -8.93
C THR A 111 -12.78 -6.56 -8.15
N VAL A 112 -12.54 -7.45 -7.19
CA VAL A 112 -11.39 -7.40 -6.28
C VAL A 112 -10.15 -7.98 -6.97
N SER A 113 -9.58 -7.28 -7.95
CA SER A 113 -8.30 -7.68 -8.57
C SER A 113 -7.12 -7.32 -7.66
N ILE A 114 -6.02 -8.10 -7.74
CA ILE A 114 -4.85 -7.85 -6.88
C ILE A 114 -4.21 -6.49 -7.15
N SER A 115 -4.18 -6.05 -8.42
CA SER A 115 -3.67 -4.74 -8.82
C SER A 115 -4.52 -3.61 -8.25
N ARG A 116 -5.85 -3.69 -8.34
CA ARG A 116 -6.74 -2.64 -7.79
C ARG A 116 -6.64 -2.55 -6.28
N ILE A 117 -6.59 -3.68 -5.58
CA ILE A 117 -6.33 -3.67 -4.13
C ILE A 117 -4.98 -3.02 -3.83
N THR A 118 -3.95 -3.29 -4.63
CA THR A 118 -2.61 -2.71 -4.43
C THR A 118 -2.63 -1.19 -4.62
N GLU A 119 -3.29 -0.70 -5.67
CA GLU A 119 -3.48 0.75 -5.92
C GLU A 119 -4.19 1.41 -4.75
N SER A 120 -5.41 0.94 -4.41
CA SER A 120 -6.19 1.48 -3.29
C SER A 120 -5.46 1.38 -1.97
N PHE A 121 -4.67 0.33 -1.77
CA PHE A 121 -3.89 0.14 -0.57
C PHE A 121 -2.78 1.19 -0.42
N LEU A 122 -2.02 1.47 -1.49
CA LEU A 122 -1.01 2.53 -1.50
C LEU A 122 -1.63 3.92 -1.35
N MET A 123 -2.75 4.17 -2.04
CA MET A 123 -3.49 5.42 -1.95
C MET A 123 -3.98 5.69 -0.53
N LEU A 124 -4.37 4.66 0.22
CA LEU A 124 -4.87 4.82 1.59
C LEU A 124 -3.80 5.36 2.56
N PHE A 125 -2.53 4.98 2.41
CA PHE A 125 -1.44 5.55 3.21
C PHE A 125 -1.33 7.07 3.01
N ILE A 126 -1.40 7.49 1.75
CA ILE A 126 -1.27 8.89 1.36
C ILE A 126 -2.51 9.67 1.79
N TYR A 127 -3.70 9.14 1.50
CA TYR A 127 -4.98 9.79 1.81
C TYR A 127 -5.15 10.09 3.31
N LEU A 128 -4.82 9.10 4.16
CA LEU A 128 -4.86 9.25 5.61
C LEU A 128 -3.69 10.07 6.17
N GLY A 129 -2.67 10.32 5.35
CA GLY A 129 -1.40 10.89 5.79
C GLY A 129 -0.81 10.11 6.96
N SER A 130 -1.03 8.79 7.00
CA SER A 130 -0.55 7.91 8.06
C SER A 130 0.48 6.98 7.46
N GLN A 131 1.64 6.90 8.10
CA GLN A 131 2.71 6.03 7.64
C GLN A 131 2.45 4.56 8.00
N SER A 132 1.60 4.29 8.98
CA SER A 132 1.18 2.93 9.36
C SER A 132 -0.31 2.71 9.18
N LEU A 133 -0.66 1.48 8.80
CA LEU A 133 -2.03 1.02 8.60
C LEU A 133 -2.23 -0.39 9.18
N ASN A 134 -3.44 -0.65 9.66
CA ASN A 134 -3.86 -1.97 10.09
C ASN A 134 -4.48 -2.75 8.92
N ILE A 135 -3.87 -3.87 8.54
CA ILE A 135 -4.29 -4.73 7.43
C ILE A 135 -5.76 -5.16 7.56
N LYS A 136 -6.22 -5.49 8.77
CA LYS A 136 -7.60 -5.96 8.97
C LYS A 136 -8.60 -4.86 8.66
N GLU A 137 -8.40 -3.66 9.22
CA GLU A 137 -9.31 -2.52 9.02
C GLU A 137 -9.27 -2.06 7.56
N THR A 138 -8.08 -1.98 6.97
CA THR A 138 -7.94 -1.65 5.55
C THR A 138 -8.64 -2.68 4.66
N SER A 139 -8.55 -3.98 4.96
CA SER A 139 -9.24 -5.00 4.17
C SER A 139 -10.76 -4.90 4.23
N MET A 140 -11.31 -4.50 5.38
CA MET A 140 -12.76 -4.29 5.55
C MET A 140 -13.21 -3.11 4.70
N LEU A 141 -12.47 -1.99 4.77
CA LEU A 141 -12.75 -0.80 3.98
C LEU A 141 -12.70 -1.10 2.47
N LEU A 142 -11.62 -1.73 1.99
CA LEU A 142 -11.47 -2.06 0.57
C LEU A 142 -12.48 -3.09 0.06
N ALA A 143 -13.10 -3.85 0.96
CA ALA A 143 -14.13 -4.83 0.63
C ALA A 143 -15.56 -4.29 0.72
N MET A 144 -15.75 -3.03 1.14
CA MET A 144 -17.05 -2.45 1.50
C MET A 144 -18.13 -2.70 0.44
N HIS A 145 -17.84 -2.45 -0.84
CA HIS A 145 -18.81 -2.64 -1.93
C HIS A 145 -18.90 -4.08 -2.45
N SER A 146 -17.89 -4.91 -2.17
CA SER A 146 -17.81 -6.27 -2.71
C SER A 146 -18.43 -7.33 -1.81
N GLY A 147 -18.57 -7.06 -0.51
CA GLY A 147 -18.95 -8.06 0.51
C GLY A 147 -17.94 -9.19 0.73
N ARG A 148 -16.77 -9.18 0.07
CA ARG A 148 -15.79 -10.28 0.08
C ARG A 148 -14.59 -10.05 1.02
N SER A 149 -14.87 -9.57 2.23
CA SER A 149 -13.87 -9.14 3.24
C SER A 149 -12.76 -10.18 3.48
N LYS A 150 -13.10 -11.46 3.68
CA LYS A 150 -12.13 -12.54 3.91
C LYS A 150 -11.16 -12.73 2.75
N THR A 151 -11.65 -12.63 1.51
CA THR A 151 -10.79 -12.81 0.33
C THR A 151 -9.88 -11.61 0.09
N THR A 152 -10.40 -10.39 0.34
CA THR A 152 -9.61 -9.15 0.29
C THR A 152 -8.53 -9.16 1.35
N LEU A 153 -8.83 -9.62 2.57
CA LEU A 153 -7.86 -9.77 3.65
C LEU A 153 -6.71 -10.72 3.26
N CYS A 154 -7.04 -11.91 2.74
CA CYS A 154 -6.03 -12.87 2.29
C CYS A 154 -5.14 -12.29 1.17
N LYS A 155 -5.73 -11.58 0.21
CA LYS A 155 -4.98 -10.91 -0.87
C LYS A 155 -4.11 -9.78 -0.32
N LEU A 156 -4.61 -9.00 0.64
CA LEU A 156 -3.89 -7.88 1.23
C LEU A 156 -2.65 -8.35 2.00
N TYR A 157 -2.72 -9.48 2.71
CA TYR A 157 -1.53 -10.10 3.30
C TYR A 157 -0.49 -10.52 2.27
N GLN A 158 -0.92 -11.07 1.13
CA GLN A 158 -0.01 -11.44 0.05
C GLN A 158 0.65 -10.20 -0.57
N ILE A 159 -0.13 -9.15 -0.83
CA ILE A 159 0.37 -7.85 -1.30
C ILE A 159 1.37 -7.27 -0.30
N ALA A 160 1.03 -7.24 0.98
CA ALA A 160 1.91 -6.73 2.04
C ALA A 160 3.24 -7.50 2.08
N GLN A 161 3.22 -8.83 1.94
CA GLN A 161 4.43 -9.65 1.88
C GLN A 161 5.28 -9.36 0.64
N ILE A 162 4.67 -9.17 -0.54
CA ILE A 162 5.39 -8.81 -1.77
C ILE A 162 6.04 -7.44 -1.62
N LEU A 163 5.30 -6.45 -1.11
CA LEU A 163 5.77 -5.08 -0.92
C LEU A 163 6.84 -4.98 0.19
N GLU A 164 6.77 -5.83 1.21
CA GLU A 164 7.80 -6.00 2.24
C GLU A 164 9.12 -6.49 1.62
N VAL A 165 9.05 -7.55 0.80
CA VAL A 165 10.23 -8.07 0.11
C VAL A 165 10.78 -7.09 -0.92
N ALA A 166 9.91 -6.30 -1.56
CA ALA A 166 10.29 -5.20 -2.44
C ALA A 166 10.80 -3.96 -1.68
N GLY A 167 10.83 -3.95 -0.35
CA GLY A 167 11.34 -2.84 0.44
C GLY A 167 10.50 -1.56 0.38
N VAL A 168 9.25 -1.64 -0.09
CA VAL A 168 8.30 -0.50 -0.06
C VAL A 168 7.64 -0.38 1.31
N LEU A 169 7.38 -1.52 1.96
CA LEU A 169 6.77 -1.61 3.29
C LEU A 169 7.72 -2.30 4.28
N SER A 170 7.46 -2.05 5.56
CA SER A 170 8.09 -2.73 6.70
C SER A 170 7.03 -3.16 7.71
N ARG A 171 7.32 -4.22 8.48
CA ARG A 171 6.46 -4.62 9.59
C ARG A 171 6.72 -3.76 10.83
N THR A 172 5.66 -3.49 11.57
CA THR A 172 5.74 -2.89 12.90
C THR A 172 5.75 -3.99 13.96
N ALA A 173 6.03 -3.64 15.23
CA ALA A 173 5.93 -4.55 16.37
C ALA A 173 4.48 -5.03 16.62
N GLN A 174 3.48 -4.25 16.20
CA GLN A 174 2.07 -4.64 16.35
C GLN A 174 1.63 -5.64 15.28
N ILE A 175 0.82 -6.61 15.70
CA ILE A 175 0.28 -7.65 14.81
C ILE A 175 -0.71 -7.01 13.83
N SER A 176 -0.58 -7.34 12.54
CA SER A 176 -1.40 -6.78 11.44
C SER A 176 -1.16 -5.31 11.14
N GLU A 177 -0.14 -4.68 11.72
CA GLU A 177 0.25 -3.32 11.37
C GLU A 177 1.45 -3.34 10.42
N ILE A 178 1.35 -2.54 9.36
CA ILE A 178 2.40 -2.36 8.37
C ILE A 178 2.67 -0.89 8.15
N LYS A 179 3.95 -0.58 7.97
CA LYS A 179 4.47 0.77 7.83
C LYS A 179 5.03 0.96 6.42
N MET A 180 4.70 2.08 5.78
CA MET A 180 5.31 2.48 4.51
C MET A 180 6.67 3.12 4.75
N ASN A 181 7.67 2.74 3.96
CA ASN A 181 9.03 3.26 4.14
C ASN A 181 9.12 4.73 3.72
N ASP A 182 9.87 5.53 4.49
CA ASP A 182 10.06 6.97 4.27
C ASP A 182 10.34 7.40 2.83
N PRO A 183 11.22 6.73 2.04
CA PRO A 183 11.51 7.17 0.67
C PRO A 183 10.29 7.15 -0.27
N PHE A 184 9.24 6.39 0.08
CA PHE A 184 8.03 6.25 -0.73
C PHE A 184 6.81 6.96 -0.11
N PHE A 185 6.93 7.44 1.13
CA PHE A 185 5.85 8.14 1.80
C PHE A 185 5.91 9.64 1.51
N ILE A 186 4.95 10.13 0.73
CA ILE A 186 4.83 11.55 0.42
C ILE A 186 4.02 12.21 1.53
N LYS A 187 4.69 13.06 2.31
CA LYS A 187 4.02 13.88 3.34
C LYS A 187 3.20 14.95 2.64
N ILE A 188 1.89 14.95 2.88
CA ILE A 188 1.00 16.01 2.43
C ILE A 188 1.36 17.26 3.24
N GLN A 189 2.07 18.19 2.61
CA GLN A 189 2.26 19.54 3.14
C GLN A 189 1.02 20.33 2.74
N VAL A 190 0.10 20.53 3.68
CA VAL A 190 -0.98 21.50 3.48
C VAL A 190 -0.33 22.87 3.62
N ASN A 191 -0.38 23.68 2.57
CA ASN A 191 0.17 25.04 2.60
C ASN A 191 -0.46 25.80 3.77
N GLU A 192 0.37 26.21 4.73
CA GLU A 192 -0.01 26.97 5.92
C GLU A 192 -0.53 28.38 5.59
N GLU A 193 -0.46 28.78 4.31
CA GLU A 193 -0.86 30.10 3.83
C GLU A 193 -2.38 30.31 3.82
N ASP A 194 -3.18 29.23 3.72
CA ASP A 194 -4.63 29.35 3.63
C ASP A 194 -5.33 29.70 4.96
N GLN A 195 -4.62 29.71 6.11
CA GLN A 195 -5.23 29.98 7.42
C GLN A 195 -4.32 30.75 8.40
N LYS A 196 -3.55 31.74 7.92
CA LYS A 196 -2.99 32.79 8.80
C LYS A 196 -4.04 33.84 9.15
N ASP A 197 -5.21 33.44 9.64
CA ASP A 197 -6.10 34.38 10.29
C ASP A 197 -5.60 34.58 11.72
N PRO A 198 -5.06 35.76 12.07
CA PRO A 198 -4.51 36.04 13.40
C PRO A 198 -5.56 35.92 14.53
N LEU A 199 -6.85 35.85 14.19
CA LEU A 199 -7.95 35.68 15.14
C LEU A 199 -8.43 34.22 15.26
N ASN A 200 -7.84 33.27 14.52
CA ASN A 200 -8.26 31.89 14.60
C ASN A 200 -7.82 31.29 15.95
N LEU A 201 -8.79 30.90 16.78
CA LEU A 201 -8.60 30.34 18.12
C LEU A 201 -7.48 29.27 18.22
N PRO A 202 -7.30 28.36 17.25
CA PRO A 202 -6.21 27.39 17.22
C PRO A 202 -4.80 27.99 17.18
N PHE A 203 -4.64 29.10 16.45
CA PHE A 203 -3.38 29.83 16.32
C PHE A 203 -3.05 30.54 17.63
N LEU A 204 -4.08 31.11 18.28
CA LEU A 204 -3.98 31.71 19.61
C LEU A 204 -3.63 30.68 20.71
N LEU A 205 -4.03 29.42 20.52
CA LEU A 205 -3.74 28.32 21.45
C LEU A 205 -2.42 27.61 21.17
N ASN A 206 -1.57 28.11 20.26
CA ASN A 206 -0.30 27.48 19.86
C ASN A 206 -0.44 25.98 19.52
N ARG A 207 -1.61 25.56 19.01
CA ARG A 207 -1.80 24.18 18.58
C ARG A 207 -1.14 24.02 17.22
N PRO A 208 -0.25 23.03 17.02
CA PRO A 208 0.33 22.78 15.70
C PRO A 208 -0.81 22.52 14.70
N PHE A 209 -0.78 23.22 13.57
CA PHE A 209 -1.85 23.25 12.57
C PHE A 209 -2.30 21.84 12.12
N GLN A 210 -1.36 20.89 12.09
CA GLN A 210 -1.58 19.49 11.73
C GLN A 210 -2.50 18.73 12.70
N ASN A 211 -2.65 19.21 13.95
CA ASN A 211 -3.50 18.62 14.98
C ASN A 211 -4.88 19.26 15.06
N LEU A 212 -5.21 20.16 14.12
CA LEU A 212 -6.52 20.80 14.09
C LEU A 212 -7.63 19.84 13.65
N PRO A 213 -8.80 19.83 14.32
CA PRO A 213 -9.94 19.01 13.87
C PRO A 213 -10.38 19.33 12.44
N GLN A 214 -10.20 20.60 12.01
CA GLN A 214 -10.53 21.08 10.68
C GLN A 214 -9.46 20.75 9.63
N HIS A 215 -8.33 20.19 10.03
CA HIS A 215 -7.28 19.78 9.09
C HIS A 215 -7.85 18.68 8.17
N PRO A 216 -7.69 18.77 6.84
CA PRO A 216 -8.24 17.80 5.89
C PRO A 216 -7.89 16.35 6.25
N LEU A 217 -6.64 16.08 6.66
CA LEU A 217 -6.24 14.74 7.10
C LEU A 217 -7.00 14.24 8.34
N ASN A 218 -7.34 15.11 9.28
CA ASN A 218 -8.08 14.72 10.48
C ASN A 218 -9.54 14.42 10.12
N LEU A 219 -10.16 15.19 9.22
CA LEU A 219 -11.48 14.88 8.66
C LEU A 219 -11.48 13.50 7.98
N ARG A 220 -10.51 13.25 7.10
CA ARG A 220 -10.34 11.95 6.41
C ARG A 220 -10.15 10.78 7.38
N ARG A 221 -9.36 10.97 8.44
CA ARG A 221 -9.16 9.96 9.49
C ARG A 221 -10.44 9.71 10.29
N MET A 222 -11.25 10.75 10.54
CA MET A 222 -12.55 10.58 11.17
C MET A 222 -13.54 9.83 10.27
N GLU A 223 -13.60 10.15 8.99
CA GLU A 223 -14.40 9.42 7.99
C GLU A 223 -14.02 7.94 7.95
N PHE A 224 -12.72 7.64 7.86
CA PHE A 224 -12.22 6.27 7.93
C PHE A 224 -12.70 5.56 9.20
N ARG A 225 -12.57 6.18 10.37
CA ARG A 225 -13.05 5.59 11.64
C ARG A 225 -14.55 5.36 11.63
N LYS A 226 -15.35 6.31 11.13
CA LYS A 226 -16.82 6.17 11.01
C LYS A 226 -17.18 5.00 10.10
N CYS A 227 -16.56 4.88 8.93
CA CYS A 227 -16.78 3.76 8.02
C CYS A 227 -16.48 2.41 8.68
N ILE A 228 -15.34 2.31 9.38
CA ILE A 228 -14.96 1.07 10.07
C ILE A 228 -15.94 0.72 11.20
N LEU A 229 -16.40 1.71 11.97
CA LEU A 229 -17.40 1.48 13.02
C LEU A 229 -18.73 1.00 12.45
N ASN A 230 -19.20 1.62 11.37
CA ASN A 230 -20.43 1.20 10.69
C ASN A 230 -20.33 -0.24 10.16
N ILE A 231 -19.18 -0.63 9.60
CA ILE A 231 -18.96 -2.01 9.14
C ILE A 231 -18.98 -2.98 10.32
N LYS A 232 -18.29 -2.67 11.44
CA LYS A 232 -18.25 -3.52 12.64
C LYS A 232 -19.62 -3.67 13.30
N SER A 233 -20.47 -2.65 13.26
CA SER A 233 -21.85 -2.74 13.77
C SER A 233 -22.75 -3.64 12.92
N VAL A 234 -22.51 -3.71 11.60
CA VAL A 234 -23.28 -4.58 10.69
C VAL A 234 -22.83 -6.04 10.80
N ASP A 235 -21.53 -6.28 11.03
CA ASP A 235 -20.95 -7.63 11.20
C ASP A 235 -21.15 -8.23 12.60
N SER A 236 -21.75 -7.50 13.55
CA SER A 236 -22.13 -8.04 14.86
C SER A 236 -23.47 -8.77 14.72
N PRO A 237 -23.50 -10.12 14.67
CA PRO A 237 -24.77 -10.81 14.59
C PRO A 237 -25.51 -10.58 15.90
N ILE A 238 -26.79 -10.24 15.77
CA ILE A 238 -27.79 -10.34 16.83
C ILE A 238 -27.62 -11.73 17.46
N LYS A 239 -27.04 -11.78 18.66
CA LYS A 239 -27.19 -12.92 19.55
C LYS A 239 -28.63 -12.86 20.05
N GLN A 240 -29.51 -13.61 19.40
CA GLN A 240 -30.78 -14.05 19.96
C GLN A 240 -30.78 -15.57 19.95
#